data_AF-A0A970UVU3-F1
#
_entry.id   AF-A0A970UVU3-F1
#
_cell.length_a   1.000
_cell.length_b   1.000
_cell.length_c   1.000
_cell.angle_alpha   90.00
_cell.angle_beta   90.00
_cell.angle_gamma   90.00
#
_symmetry.space_group_name_H-M   'P 1'
#
loop_
_entity.id
_entity.type
_entity.pdbx_description
1 polymer ?
#
loop_
_entity_poly.entity_id
_entity_poly.type
_entity_poly.pdbx_seq_one_letter_code
_entity_poly.pdbx_strand_id
1 'polypeptide(L)'
;MKKLVLPLLIIGVIFGSCKKEKELGSVTLDPASKTIVFDDIVQLKPEFSATGEARNKTYIWKSNADSIASVKPAMSGGTGEVRAKRIGEAKITYVSTDGLVSATSNITVSPRSNILNGLYYKKGVTASEISNNIAGQYVPDLINSTERYKIYTAALSTTITHLIYELNGSGKLDALWVVIKNIPDNRTNTEHYIQERFVMTGKSQDSINFFKNTGLSVFPINTVLGIFLNKEIEGTTYPYGVKIMDVSFLP
;
A
#
# COMPACT_ATOMS: atom_id res chain seq x y z
N MET A 1 40.87 -78.51 -47.16
CA MET A 1 39.94 -77.86 -46.22
C MET A 1 40.33 -76.39 -46.06
N LYS A 2 39.60 -75.46 -46.68
CA LYS A 2 39.60 -74.05 -46.28
C LYS A 2 38.14 -73.60 -46.33
N LYS A 3 37.58 -73.36 -45.14
CA LYS A 3 36.18 -73.03 -44.92
C LYS A 3 35.95 -71.56 -45.21
N LEU A 4 34.88 -71.33 -45.96
CA LEU A 4 34.13 -70.09 -46.15
C LEU A 4 33.60 -69.60 -44.79
N VAL A 5 33.84 -68.34 -44.42
CA VAL A 5 33.06 -67.63 -43.39
C VAL A 5 32.92 -66.17 -43.81
N LEU A 6 31.69 -65.79 -44.14
CA LEU A 6 31.20 -64.42 -44.31
C LEU A 6 30.70 -63.92 -42.95
N PRO A 7 30.98 -62.66 -42.55
CA PRO A 7 30.08 -61.93 -41.66
C PRO A 7 29.63 -60.62 -42.34
N LEU A 8 28.38 -60.58 -42.80
CA LEU A 8 27.21 -60.02 -42.09
C LEU A 8 27.34 -58.52 -41.78
N LEU A 9 26.84 -57.72 -42.73
CA LEU A 9 26.58 -56.29 -42.59
C LEU A 9 25.41 -56.10 -41.60
N ILE A 10 25.70 -55.69 -40.36
CA ILE A 10 24.66 -55.31 -39.40
C ILE A 10 24.22 -53.88 -39.73
N ILE A 11 23.13 -53.77 -40.49
CA ILE A 11 22.34 -52.54 -40.63
C ILE A 11 21.59 -52.36 -39.31
N GLY A 12 22.15 -51.57 -38.41
CA GLY A 12 21.47 -51.13 -37.19
C GLY A 12 20.38 -50.12 -37.54
N VAL A 13 19.13 -50.58 -37.61
CA VAL A 13 17.96 -49.68 -37.64
C VAL A 13 17.79 -49.14 -36.23
N ILE A 14 18.34 -47.94 -36.00
CA ILE A 14 18.04 -47.16 -34.80
C ILE A 14 16.61 -46.64 -34.96
N PHE A 15 15.62 -47.39 -34.47
CA PHE A 15 14.32 -46.82 -34.18
C PHE A 15 14.51 -45.84 -33.02
N GLY A 16 14.84 -44.59 -33.36
CA GLY A 16 14.63 -43.47 -32.47
C GLY A 16 13.14 -43.42 -32.17
N SER A 17 12.73 -44.05 -31.07
CA SER A 17 11.43 -43.81 -30.46
C SER A 17 11.44 -42.37 -29.95
N CYS A 18 11.25 -41.43 -30.87
CA CYS A 18 10.78 -40.10 -30.56
C CYS A 18 9.40 -40.28 -29.92
N LYS A 19 9.36 -40.51 -28.61
CA LYS A 19 8.20 -40.09 -27.83
C LYS A 19 8.11 -38.60 -28.08
N LYS A 20 7.16 -38.17 -28.92
CA LYS A 20 6.84 -36.77 -29.13
C LYS A 20 6.54 -36.21 -27.74
N GLU A 21 7.50 -35.48 -27.18
CA GLU A 21 7.30 -34.82 -25.90
C GLU A 21 6.15 -33.84 -26.11
N LYS A 22 5.05 -34.05 -25.39
CA LYS A 22 3.89 -33.15 -25.53
C LYS A 22 4.36 -31.76 -25.13
N GLU A 23 4.23 -30.81 -26.05
CA GLU A 23 4.56 -29.42 -25.80
C GLU A 23 3.80 -28.92 -24.57
N LEU A 24 4.54 -28.25 -23.69
CA LEU A 24 3.97 -27.65 -22.50
C LEU A 24 3.11 -26.45 -22.92
N GLY A 25 1.90 -26.34 -22.36
CA GLY A 25 1.05 -25.18 -22.58
C GLY A 25 1.61 -23.91 -21.92
N SER A 26 0.94 -22.79 -22.11
CA SER A 26 1.20 -21.53 -21.39
C SER A 26 -0.02 -21.10 -20.58
N VAL A 27 0.21 -20.22 -19.60
CA VAL A 27 -0.84 -19.60 -18.79
C VAL A 27 -0.61 -18.10 -18.74
N THR A 28 -1.70 -17.34 -18.76
CA THR A 28 -1.72 -15.88 -18.51
C THR A 28 -2.73 -15.57 -17.41
N LEU A 29 -2.67 -14.38 -16.82
CA LEU A 29 -3.68 -13.91 -15.88
C LEU A 29 -4.49 -12.79 -16.52
N ASP A 30 -5.81 -12.90 -16.42
CA ASP A 30 -6.74 -11.82 -16.72
C ASP A 30 -7.28 -11.22 -15.42
N PRO A 31 -7.06 -9.92 -15.16
CA PRO A 31 -6.18 -9.00 -15.91
C PRO A 31 -4.69 -9.22 -15.63
N ALA A 32 -3.83 -8.88 -16.60
CA ALA A 32 -2.36 -8.91 -16.46
C ALA A 32 -1.82 -7.75 -15.62
N SER A 33 -2.59 -6.67 -15.50
CA SER A 33 -2.33 -5.58 -14.57
C SER A 33 -3.62 -4.86 -14.20
N LYS A 34 -3.74 -4.37 -12.97
CA LYS A 34 -4.91 -3.59 -12.56
C LYS A 34 -4.61 -2.65 -11.41
N THR A 35 -5.18 -1.45 -11.48
CA THR A 35 -5.29 -0.55 -10.34
C THR A 35 -6.60 -0.81 -9.61
N ILE A 36 -6.54 -1.00 -8.29
CA ILE A 36 -7.69 -1.20 -7.40
C ILE A 36 -7.61 -0.24 -6.22
N VAL A 37 -8.75 0.12 -5.61
CA VAL A 37 -8.77 1.02 -4.45
C VAL A 37 -8.51 0.20 -3.17
N PHE A 38 -7.94 0.81 -2.14
CA PHE A 38 -7.85 0.22 -0.80
C PHE A 38 -9.17 -0.46 -0.38
N ASP A 39 -9.05 -1.68 0.18
CA ASP A 39 -10.11 -2.62 0.57
C ASP A 39 -10.96 -3.22 -0.57
N ASP A 40 -10.69 -2.88 -1.83
CA ASP A 40 -11.32 -3.57 -2.95
C ASP A 40 -10.87 -5.04 -3.02
N ILE A 41 -11.75 -5.86 -3.57
CA ILE A 41 -11.52 -7.25 -3.89
C ILE A 41 -11.66 -7.43 -5.40
N VAL A 42 -10.70 -8.11 -6.02
CA VAL A 42 -10.75 -8.46 -7.44
C VAL A 42 -10.37 -9.91 -7.65
N GLN A 43 -10.95 -10.53 -8.69
CA GLN A 43 -10.56 -11.86 -9.12
C GLN A 43 -9.53 -11.80 -10.23
N LEU A 44 -8.52 -12.66 -10.15
CA LEU A 44 -7.60 -12.98 -11.24
C LEU A 44 -7.94 -14.35 -11.78
N LYS A 45 -8.08 -14.45 -13.09
CA LYS A 45 -8.41 -15.69 -13.78
C LYS A 45 -7.21 -16.21 -14.55
N PRO A 46 -6.77 -17.46 -14.33
CA PRO A 46 -5.78 -18.09 -15.20
C PRO A 46 -6.41 -18.46 -16.54
N GLU A 47 -5.77 -18.08 -17.63
CA GLU A 47 -6.17 -18.43 -18.99
C GLU A 47 -5.07 -19.25 -19.65
N PHE A 48 -5.41 -20.50 -20.00
CA PHE A 48 -4.47 -21.47 -20.56
C PHE A 48 -4.54 -21.47 -22.09
N SER A 49 -3.40 -21.67 -22.75
CA SER A 49 -3.37 -21.84 -24.20
C SER A 49 -4.19 -23.04 -24.65
N ALA A 50 -4.85 -22.90 -25.80
CA ALA A 50 -5.59 -24.00 -26.42
C ALA A 50 -4.67 -25.13 -26.92
N THR A 51 -3.38 -24.84 -27.11
CA THR A 51 -2.34 -25.78 -27.52
C THR A 51 -1.40 -26.10 -26.34
N GLY A 52 -0.89 -27.33 -26.32
CA GLY A 52 -0.07 -27.86 -25.23
C GLY A 52 -0.89 -28.44 -24.06
N GLU A 53 -0.22 -29.11 -23.12
CA GLU A 53 -0.89 -29.63 -21.91
C GLU A 53 -0.50 -28.84 -20.66
N ALA A 54 -1.51 -28.34 -19.93
CA ALA A 54 -1.37 -28.03 -18.51
C ALA A 54 -1.59 -29.33 -17.73
N ARG A 55 -0.51 -30.01 -17.34
CA ARG A 55 -0.56 -31.36 -16.75
C ARG A 55 -1.29 -31.39 -15.40
N ASN A 56 -1.30 -30.27 -14.67
CA ASN A 56 -2.06 -30.13 -13.43
C ASN A 56 -2.84 -28.81 -13.40
N LYS A 57 -4.14 -28.88 -13.11
CA LYS A 57 -5.03 -27.70 -12.95
C LYS A 57 -5.20 -27.26 -11.49
N THR A 58 -4.48 -27.89 -10.56
CA THR A 58 -4.33 -27.37 -9.19
C THR A 58 -3.23 -26.32 -9.16
N TYR A 59 -3.33 -25.37 -8.23
CA TYR A 59 -2.57 -24.12 -8.32
C TYR A 59 -2.19 -23.54 -6.98
N ILE A 60 -1.13 -22.73 -7.01
CA ILE A 60 -0.61 -21.97 -5.88
C ILE A 60 -0.67 -20.50 -6.27
N TRP A 61 -1.25 -19.69 -5.39
CA TRP A 61 -1.24 -18.23 -5.49
C TRP A 61 -0.23 -17.65 -4.50
N LYS A 62 0.55 -16.66 -4.94
CA LYS A 62 1.51 -15.94 -4.09
C LYS A 62 1.46 -14.45 -4.40
N SER A 63 1.62 -13.62 -3.38
CA SER A 63 1.95 -12.20 -3.53
C SER A 63 3.40 -12.00 -3.13
N ASN A 64 4.12 -11.11 -3.83
CA ASN A 64 5.44 -10.66 -3.36
C ASN A 64 5.33 -9.60 -2.24
N ALA A 65 4.14 -9.05 -2.00
CA ALA A 65 3.89 -7.96 -1.06
C ALA A 65 2.51 -8.13 -0.42
N ASP A 66 2.33 -9.18 0.39
CA ASP A 66 1.06 -9.50 1.05
C ASP A 66 0.51 -8.40 1.98
N SER A 67 1.36 -7.46 2.41
CA SER A 67 0.94 -6.28 3.17
C SER A 67 0.32 -5.17 2.31
N ILE A 68 0.54 -5.20 0.99
CA ILE A 68 -0.01 -4.26 0.01
C ILE A 68 -1.24 -4.88 -0.65
N ALA A 69 -1.10 -6.08 -1.20
CA ALA A 69 -2.20 -6.87 -1.72
C ALA A 69 -1.95 -8.35 -1.47
N SER A 70 -2.92 -9.04 -0.88
CA SER A 70 -2.83 -10.49 -0.67
C SER A 70 -3.75 -11.23 -1.61
N VAL A 71 -3.38 -12.45 -1.95
CA VAL A 71 -4.18 -13.34 -2.79
C VAL A 71 -4.50 -14.62 -2.03
N LYS A 72 -5.72 -15.12 -2.19
CA LYS A 72 -6.10 -16.49 -1.79
C LYS A 72 -6.81 -17.18 -2.95
N PRO A 73 -6.80 -18.52 -3.01
CA PRO A 73 -7.69 -19.25 -3.90
C PRO A 73 -9.15 -18.85 -3.64
N ALA A 74 -9.91 -18.57 -4.70
CA ALA A 74 -11.35 -18.42 -4.58
C ALA A 74 -12.00 -19.79 -4.30
N MET A 75 -13.24 -19.77 -3.78
CA MET A 75 -13.96 -21.01 -3.46
C MET A 75 -14.31 -21.87 -4.69
N SER A 76 -14.22 -21.33 -5.90
CA SER A 76 -14.49 -22.05 -7.15
C SER A 76 -13.64 -21.55 -8.32
N GLY A 77 -13.41 -22.42 -9.31
CA GLY A 77 -13.03 -21.98 -10.66
C GLY A 77 -11.56 -21.65 -10.93
N GLY A 78 -10.62 -21.96 -10.02
CA GLY A 78 -9.19 -21.74 -10.33
C GLY A 78 -8.68 -20.32 -10.06
N THR A 79 -9.58 -19.41 -9.70
CA THR A 79 -9.30 -17.98 -9.62
C THR A 79 -8.61 -17.59 -8.32
N GLY A 80 -7.90 -16.48 -8.37
CA GLY A 80 -7.26 -15.85 -7.21
C GLY A 80 -8.09 -14.65 -6.77
N GLU A 81 -8.55 -14.64 -5.52
CA GLU A 81 -9.18 -13.48 -4.90
C GLU A 81 -8.09 -12.60 -4.30
N VAL A 82 -7.82 -11.46 -4.94
CA VAL A 82 -6.88 -10.44 -4.49
C VAL A 82 -7.62 -9.40 -3.65
N ARG A 83 -7.12 -9.12 -2.45
CA ARG A 83 -7.60 -8.05 -1.58
C ARG A 83 -6.54 -6.96 -1.44
N ALA A 84 -6.93 -5.72 -1.71
CA ALA A 84 -6.12 -4.53 -1.44
C ALA A 84 -6.05 -4.25 0.07
N LYS A 85 -4.84 -4.06 0.61
CA LYS A 85 -4.60 -3.83 2.05
C LYS A 85 -3.84 -2.55 2.36
N ARG A 86 -3.07 -2.02 1.41
CA ARG A 86 -2.31 -0.79 1.55
C ARG A 86 -2.00 -0.24 0.18
N ILE A 87 -1.81 1.07 0.05
CA ILE A 87 -1.35 1.64 -1.21
C ILE A 87 0.00 1.05 -1.63
N GLY A 88 0.35 1.18 -2.91
CA GLY A 88 1.61 0.68 -3.45
C GLY A 88 1.40 -0.43 -4.47
N GLU A 89 2.46 -1.17 -4.76
CA GLU A 89 2.47 -2.17 -5.83
C GLU A 89 2.73 -3.58 -5.29
N ALA A 90 2.04 -4.56 -5.85
CA ALA A 90 2.22 -5.97 -5.56
C ALA A 90 2.18 -6.78 -6.88
N LYS A 91 3.04 -7.78 -6.98
CA LYS A 91 3.02 -8.78 -8.06
C LYS A 91 2.39 -10.05 -7.54
N ILE A 92 1.26 -10.42 -8.14
CA ILE A 92 0.55 -11.66 -7.85
C ILE A 92 1.02 -12.72 -8.84
N THR A 93 1.38 -13.89 -8.33
CA THR A 93 1.89 -15.02 -9.11
C THR A 93 0.96 -16.21 -8.97
N TYR A 94 0.55 -16.74 -10.11
CA TYR A 94 -0.06 -18.05 -10.26
C TYR A 94 1.02 -19.05 -10.67
N VAL A 95 1.06 -20.22 -10.02
CA VAL A 95 1.94 -21.33 -10.40
C VAL A 95 1.15 -22.62 -10.37
N SER A 96 1.27 -23.44 -11.43
CA SER A 96 0.74 -24.82 -11.40
C SER A 96 1.47 -25.63 -10.33
N THR A 97 0.80 -26.59 -9.69
CA THR A 97 1.43 -27.38 -8.60
C THR A 97 2.59 -28.26 -9.06
N ASP A 98 2.66 -28.61 -10.34
CA ASP A 98 3.83 -29.26 -10.95
C ASP A 98 4.99 -28.29 -11.25
N GLY A 99 4.78 -26.98 -11.07
CA GLY A 99 5.77 -25.93 -11.28
C GLY A 99 6.10 -25.63 -12.75
N LEU A 100 5.43 -26.29 -13.70
CA LEU A 100 5.79 -26.19 -15.12
C LEU A 100 5.30 -24.90 -15.78
N VAL A 101 4.15 -24.36 -15.33
CA VAL A 101 3.60 -23.11 -15.88
C VAL A 101 3.36 -22.09 -14.78
N SER A 102 3.60 -20.82 -15.10
CA SER A 102 3.37 -19.70 -14.20
C SER A 102 2.92 -18.45 -14.96
N ALA A 103 2.16 -17.59 -14.28
CA ALA A 103 1.75 -16.29 -14.79
C ALA A 103 1.73 -15.27 -13.68
N THR A 104 1.86 -14.00 -14.05
CA THR A 104 1.89 -12.89 -13.09
C THR A 104 0.89 -11.81 -13.46
N SER A 105 0.36 -11.14 -12.44
CA SER A 105 -0.44 -9.92 -12.58
C SER A 105 0.13 -8.83 -11.68
N ASN A 106 0.29 -7.63 -12.23
CA ASN A 106 0.75 -6.46 -11.47
C ASN A 106 -0.45 -5.70 -10.90
N ILE A 107 -0.50 -5.56 -9.58
CA ILE A 107 -1.57 -4.87 -8.87
C ILE A 107 -1.03 -3.58 -8.28
N THR A 108 -1.67 -2.47 -8.62
CA THR A 108 -1.43 -1.17 -7.99
C THR A 108 -2.62 -0.85 -7.09
N VAL A 109 -2.36 -0.54 -5.83
CA VAL A 109 -3.40 -0.12 -4.89
C VAL A 109 -3.38 1.40 -4.77
N SER A 110 -4.48 2.04 -5.16
CA SER A 110 -4.69 3.48 -5.02
C SER A 110 -5.39 3.81 -3.70
N PRO A 111 -5.16 5.02 -3.15
CA PRO A 111 -5.83 5.43 -1.92
C PRO A 111 -7.34 5.59 -2.12
N ARG A 112 -8.09 5.21 -1.08
CA ARG A 112 -9.52 5.52 -0.92
C ARG A 112 -9.72 6.92 -0.36
N SER A 113 -8.78 7.42 0.44
CA SER A 113 -8.90 8.72 1.09
C SER A 113 -7.72 9.65 0.79
N ASN A 114 -8.07 10.90 0.53
CA ASN A 114 -7.12 12.01 0.35
C ASN A 114 -7.37 13.12 1.39
N ILE A 115 -7.94 12.79 2.56
CA ILE A 115 -8.41 13.78 3.53
C ILE A 115 -7.32 14.72 4.07
N LEU A 116 -6.06 14.28 4.10
CA LEU A 116 -4.90 15.08 4.55
C LEU A 116 -4.03 15.61 3.39
N ASN A 117 -4.49 15.51 2.15
CA ASN A 117 -3.66 15.81 0.97
C ASN A 117 -3.20 17.27 0.94
N GLY A 118 -1.95 17.50 0.47
CA GLY A 118 -1.38 18.84 0.31
C GLY A 118 -0.84 19.50 1.59
N LEU A 119 -0.87 18.81 2.73
CA LEU A 119 -0.36 19.36 3.99
C LEU A 119 1.16 19.40 4.04
N TYR A 120 1.69 20.51 4.54
CA TYR A 120 3.11 20.69 4.73
C TYR A 120 3.52 20.25 6.15
N TYR A 121 4.30 19.18 6.25
CA TYR A 121 4.94 18.76 7.50
C TYR A 121 6.37 18.29 7.24
N LYS A 122 7.32 18.96 7.90
CA LYS A 122 8.74 18.57 7.90
C LYS A 122 9.34 18.98 9.24
N LYS A 123 9.77 18.01 10.05
CA LYS A 123 10.37 18.28 11.37
C LYS A 123 11.55 19.25 11.25
N GLY A 124 11.64 20.20 12.18
CA GLY A 124 12.77 21.11 12.30
C GLY A 124 12.70 22.37 11.42
N VAL A 125 11.67 22.52 10.59
CA VAL A 125 11.48 23.72 9.76
C VAL A 125 11.03 24.91 10.59
N THR A 126 11.35 26.12 10.10
CA THR A 126 11.05 27.35 10.83
C THR A 126 9.60 27.79 10.64
N ALA A 127 9.07 28.60 11.56
CA ALA A 127 7.74 29.20 11.42
C ALA A 127 7.57 30.04 10.11
N SER A 128 8.65 30.66 9.63
CA SER A 128 8.65 31.38 8.36
C SER A 128 8.48 30.42 7.17
N GLU A 129 9.21 29.31 7.15
CA GLU A 129 9.07 28.29 6.11
C GLU A 129 7.65 27.69 6.11
N ILE A 130 7.08 27.40 7.28
CA ILE A 130 5.69 26.94 7.41
C ILE A 130 4.74 27.93 6.74
N SER A 131 4.82 29.20 7.13
CA SER A 131 3.90 30.26 6.64
C SER A 131 3.96 30.40 5.11
N ASN A 132 5.15 30.29 4.52
CA ASN A 132 5.33 30.35 3.07
C ASN A 132 4.68 29.17 2.33
N ASN A 133 4.73 27.96 2.91
CA ASN A 133 4.19 26.75 2.28
C ASN A 133 2.66 26.66 2.31
N ILE A 134 2.01 27.37 3.23
CA ILE A 134 0.54 27.37 3.37
C ILE A 134 -0.12 28.69 2.98
N ALA A 135 0.67 29.67 2.51
CA ALA A 135 0.19 30.98 2.14
C ALA A 135 -0.96 30.90 1.12
N GLY A 136 -2.01 31.70 1.35
CA GLY A 136 -3.20 31.75 0.49
C GLY A 136 -4.23 30.63 0.71
N GLN A 137 -3.87 29.54 1.39
CA GLN A 137 -4.81 28.45 1.73
C GLN A 137 -5.36 28.58 3.15
N TYR A 138 -4.54 29.08 4.07
CA TYR A 138 -4.87 29.25 5.48
C TYR A 138 -4.53 30.65 5.96
N VAL A 139 -5.36 31.17 6.88
CA VAL A 139 -5.21 32.50 7.49
C VAL A 139 -4.69 32.33 8.92
N PRO A 140 -3.62 33.04 9.33
CA PRO A 140 -3.13 32.99 10.70
C PRO A 140 -4.19 33.44 11.71
N ASP A 141 -4.39 32.66 12.77
CA ASP A 141 -5.15 33.06 13.95
C ASP A 141 -4.18 33.72 14.95
N LEU A 142 -4.09 35.05 14.88
CA LEU A 142 -3.17 35.82 15.72
C LEU A 142 -3.59 35.89 17.19
N ILE A 143 -4.84 35.56 17.51
CA ILE A 143 -5.38 35.65 18.88
C ILE A 143 -5.02 34.39 19.65
N ASN A 144 -5.24 33.22 19.05
CA ASN A 144 -5.01 31.93 19.71
C ASN A 144 -3.58 31.39 19.49
N SER A 145 -2.79 32.02 18.62
CA SER A 145 -1.38 31.65 18.43
C SER A 145 -0.48 32.13 19.56
N THR A 146 0.50 31.31 19.93
CA THR A 146 1.55 31.59 20.92
C THR A 146 2.95 31.41 20.31
N GLU A 147 4.00 31.48 21.13
CA GLU A 147 5.36 31.08 20.69
C GLU A 147 5.45 29.58 20.39
N ARG A 148 4.72 28.76 21.18
CA ARG A 148 4.69 27.31 21.03
C ARG A 148 3.73 26.84 19.95
N TYR A 149 2.58 27.48 19.78
CA TYR A 149 1.57 27.04 18.82
C TYR A 149 1.29 28.13 17.78
N LYS A 150 1.52 27.84 16.50
CA LYS A 150 1.07 28.70 15.39
C LYS A 150 -0.20 28.11 14.80
N ILE A 151 -1.31 28.81 14.98
CA ILE A 151 -2.65 28.36 14.60
C ILE A 151 -3.05 29.08 13.31
N TYR A 152 -3.56 28.30 12.36
CA TYR A 152 -4.08 28.81 11.10
C TYR A 152 -5.46 28.22 10.85
N THR A 153 -6.39 29.06 10.44
CA THR A 153 -7.77 28.69 10.10
C THR A 153 -7.89 28.57 8.59
N ALA A 154 -8.64 27.58 8.09
CA ALA A 154 -8.87 27.45 6.66
C ALA A 154 -9.54 28.71 6.09
N ALA A 155 -9.05 29.22 4.97
CA ALA A 155 -9.59 30.43 4.34
C ALA A 155 -11.03 30.25 3.83
N LEU A 156 -11.42 29.00 3.56
CA LEU A 156 -12.77 28.60 3.14
C LEU A 156 -13.24 27.46 4.05
N SER A 157 -14.56 27.26 4.12
CA SER A 157 -15.13 26.09 4.81
C SER A 157 -14.69 24.82 4.08
N THR A 158 -13.73 24.09 4.67
CA THR A 158 -13.25 22.81 4.13
C THR A 158 -13.35 21.71 5.19
N THR A 159 -12.99 20.49 4.79
CA THR A 159 -12.86 19.34 5.70
C THR A 159 -11.83 19.60 6.80
N ILE A 160 -10.73 20.29 6.49
CA ILE A 160 -9.71 20.70 7.46
C ILE A 160 -10.05 22.11 7.91
N THR A 161 -10.35 22.30 9.19
CA THR A 161 -10.77 23.60 9.71
C THR A 161 -9.59 24.40 10.24
N HIS A 162 -8.59 23.73 10.81
CA HIS A 162 -7.40 24.38 11.36
C HIS A 162 -6.14 23.54 11.13
N LEU A 163 -5.01 24.23 11.00
CA LEU A 163 -3.67 23.69 11.15
C LEU A 163 -3.03 24.32 12.37
N ILE A 164 -2.51 23.50 13.29
CA ILE A 164 -1.84 23.97 14.49
C ILE A 164 -0.43 23.40 14.47
N TYR A 165 0.55 24.27 14.26
CA TYR A 165 1.96 23.90 14.25
C TYR A 165 2.53 24.07 15.65
N GLU A 166 2.95 22.95 16.26
CA GLU A 166 3.63 22.92 17.56
C GLU A 166 5.14 23.09 17.33
N LEU A 167 5.71 24.15 17.90
CA LEU A 167 7.11 24.52 17.81
C LEU A 167 7.84 24.20 19.11
N ASN A 168 9.11 23.80 19.00
CA ASN A 168 10.01 23.68 20.15
C ASN A 168 10.53 25.05 20.63
N GLY A 169 11.29 25.06 21.72
CA GLY A 169 11.91 26.26 22.29
C GLY A 169 12.92 26.98 21.37
N SER A 170 13.30 26.38 20.24
CA SER A 170 14.08 27.03 19.18
C SER A 170 13.22 27.58 18.03
N GLY A 171 11.89 27.57 18.16
CA GLY A 171 10.95 28.04 17.15
C GLY A 171 10.86 27.13 15.90
N LYS A 172 11.28 25.87 16.03
CA LYS A 172 11.26 24.88 14.93
C LYS A 172 10.13 23.88 15.11
N LEU A 173 9.59 23.40 13.98
CA LEU A 173 8.46 22.48 13.96
C LEU A 173 8.78 21.14 14.61
N ASP A 174 7.95 20.77 15.58
CA ASP A 174 7.99 19.49 16.30
C ASP A 174 6.82 18.59 15.91
N ALA A 175 5.62 19.17 15.77
CA ALA A 175 4.42 18.45 15.36
C ALA A 175 3.42 19.35 14.62
N LEU A 176 2.58 18.76 13.78
CA LEU A 176 1.43 19.40 13.15
C LEU A 176 0.15 18.73 13.64
N TRP A 177 -0.77 19.50 14.22
CA TRP A 177 -2.13 19.06 14.46
C TRP A 177 -3.04 19.55 13.33
N VAL A 178 -3.75 18.62 12.71
CA VAL A 178 -4.70 18.87 11.63
C VAL A 178 -6.08 18.68 12.21
N VAL A 179 -6.81 19.77 12.37
CA VAL A 179 -8.17 19.73 12.90
C VAL A 179 -9.13 19.47 11.76
N ILE A 180 -9.92 18.42 11.90
CA ILE A 180 -10.84 17.95 10.87
C ILE A 180 -12.27 18.14 11.38
N LYS A 181 -13.16 18.61 10.52
CA LYS A 181 -14.59 18.75 10.87
C LYS A 181 -15.13 17.41 11.37
N ASN A 182 -15.65 17.40 12.59
CA ASN A 182 -16.06 16.19 13.29
C ASN A 182 -17.42 15.68 12.78
N ILE A 183 -17.42 14.93 11.68
CA ILE A 183 -18.59 14.25 11.11
C ILE A 183 -18.23 12.80 10.74
N PRO A 184 -19.20 11.87 10.69
CA PRO A 184 -18.94 10.45 10.43
C PRO A 184 -18.07 10.17 9.19
N ASP A 185 -18.41 10.77 8.04
CA ASP A 185 -17.66 10.56 6.79
C ASP A 185 -16.18 10.97 6.91
N ASN A 186 -15.90 12.05 7.63
CA ASN A 186 -14.52 12.50 7.85
C ASN A 186 -13.75 11.56 8.77
N ARG A 187 -14.42 10.96 9.77
CA ARG A 187 -13.80 9.96 10.64
C ARG A 187 -13.44 8.71 9.84
N THR A 188 -14.39 8.18 9.08
CA THR A 188 -14.17 7.04 8.17
C THR A 188 -13.04 7.32 7.18
N ASN A 189 -13.03 8.50 6.55
CA ASN A 189 -11.98 8.87 5.61
C ASN A 189 -10.60 9.06 6.28
N THR A 190 -10.56 9.50 7.54
CA THR A 190 -9.31 9.58 8.31
C THR A 190 -8.78 8.19 8.65
N GLU A 191 -9.65 7.27 9.06
CA GLU A 191 -9.30 5.88 9.32
C GLU A 191 -8.75 5.19 8.07
N HIS A 192 -9.43 5.33 6.91
CA HIS A 192 -8.93 4.85 5.64
C HIS A 192 -7.56 5.45 5.29
N TYR A 193 -7.39 6.77 5.44
CA TYR A 193 -6.13 7.44 5.14
C TYR A 193 -4.96 6.86 5.94
N ILE A 194 -5.20 6.57 7.22
CA ILE A 194 -4.19 6.01 8.13
C ILE A 194 -3.91 4.55 7.79
N GLN A 195 -4.94 3.71 7.67
CA GLN A 195 -4.77 2.27 7.42
C GLN A 195 -4.09 1.99 6.07
N GLU A 196 -4.37 2.82 5.06
CA GLU A 196 -3.81 2.62 3.72
C GLU A 196 -2.37 3.14 3.58
N ARG A 197 -1.79 3.81 4.59
CA ARG A 197 -0.43 4.38 4.54
C ARG A 197 0.46 4.06 5.74
N PHE A 198 -0.12 3.76 6.90
CA PHE A 198 0.59 3.61 8.16
C PHE A 198 0.30 2.24 8.78
N VAL A 199 1.19 1.82 9.69
CA VAL A 199 1.00 0.61 10.51
C VAL A 199 0.84 1.01 11.96
N MET A 200 -0.15 0.44 12.63
CA MET A 200 -0.29 0.60 14.07
C MET A 200 0.99 0.15 14.79
N THR A 201 1.49 0.99 15.70
CA THR A 201 2.71 0.72 16.46
C THR A 201 2.47 -0.13 17.71
N GLY A 202 1.22 -0.23 18.15
CA GLY A 202 0.84 -0.79 19.46
C GLY A 202 1.12 0.16 20.63
N LYS A 203 1.71 1.34 20.39
CA LYS A 203 1.94 2.36 21.41
C LYS A 203 0.76 3.33 21.45
N SER A 204 0.44 3.78 22.66
CA SER A 204 -0.54 4.84 22.89
C SER A 204 -0.08 5.79 24.00
N GLN A 205 -0.50 7.04 23.91
CA GLN A 205 -0.27 8.07 24.93
C GLN A 205 -1.40 9.08 24.87
N ASP A 206 -1.91 9.54 26.01
CA ASP A 206 -2.99 10.54 26.08
C ASP A 206 -4.23 10.18 25.23
N SER A 207 -4.59 8.88 25.22
CA SER A 207 -5.67 8.32 24.39
C SER A 207 -5.46 8.42 22.87
N ILE A 208 -4.22 8.69 22.43
CA ILE A 208 -3.80 8.72 21.04
C ILE A 208 -3.10 7.40 20.72
N ASN A 209 -3.63 6.64 19.76
CA ASN A 209 -2.94 5.47 19.20
C ASN A 209 -1.99 5.92 18.09
N PHE A 210 -0.76 5.42 18.11
CA PHE A 210 0.26 5.85 17.16
C PHE A 210 0.43 4.88 15.99
N PHE A 211 0.61 5.45 14.80
CA PHE A 211 0.80 4.73 13.55
C PHE A 211 2.10 5.21 12.86
N LYS A 212 2.96 4.29 12.44
CA LYS A 212 4.23 4.60 11.77
C LYS A 212 4.08 4.56 10.24
N ASN A 213 4.72 5.51 9.56
CA ASN A 213 4.75 5.56 8.10
C ASN A 213 5.42 4.29 7.54
N THR A 214 4.93 3.84 6.39
CA THR A 214 5.45 2.67 5.66
C THR A 214 6.40 3.04 4.53
N GLY A 215 6.71 4.33 4.35
CA GLY A 215 7.48 4.85 3.23
C GLY A 215 6.65 5.14 1.99
N LEU A 216 5.33 4.97 2.07
CA LEU A 216 4.38 5.16 0.97
C LEU A 216 3.56 6.45 1.10
N SER A 217 3.74 7.18 2.20
CA SER A 217 3.08 8.45 2.45
C SER A 217 3.82 9.63 1.81
N VAL A 218 3.10 10.74 1.60
CA VAL A 218 3.70 12.04 1.20
C VAL A 218 4.55 12.66 2.32
N PHE A 219 4.44 12.14 3.53
CA PHE A 219 5.22 12.58 4.68
C PHE A 219 6.59 11.87 4.76
N PRO A 220 7.58 12.46 5.46
CA PRO A 220 8.86 11.81 5.74
C PRO A 220 8.71 10.38 6.28
N ILE A 221 9.67 9.49 5.99
CA ILE A 221 9.62 8.08 6.40
C ILE A 221 9.54 7.91 7.93
N ASN A 222 10.11 8.86 8.66
CA ASN A 222 10.09 8.90 10.13
C ASN A 222 8.82 9.54 10.69
N THR A 223 7.76 9.69 9.90
CA THR A 223 6.51 10.26 10.39
C THR A 223 5.68 9.24 11.16
N VAL A 224 5.12 9.71 12.28
CA VAL A 224 4.09 9.04 13.07
C VAL A 224 2.81 9.87 13.03
N LEU A 225 1.67 9.19 12.98
CA LEU A 225 0.35 9.78 13.13
C LEU A 225 -0.30 9.34 14.44
N GLY A 226 -1.11 10.21 15.00
CA GLY A 226 -2.01 9.91 16.09
C GLY A 226 -3.39 10.55 15.88
N ILE A 227 -4.47 9.84 16.18
CA ILE A 227 -5.84 10.40 16.13
C ILE A 227 -6.16 11.00 17.51
N PHE A 228 -6.78 12.19 17.54
CA PHE A 228 -7.27 12.80 18.77
C PHE A 228 -8.77 13.10 18.74
N LEU A 229 -9.37 13.17 19.93
CA LEU A 229 -10.75 13.58 20.17
C LEU A 229 -10.76 14.61 21.30
N ASN A 230 -11.52 15.70 21.13
CA ASN A 230 -11.68 16.78 22.12
C ASN A 230 -10.36 17.24 22.73
N LYS A 231 -9.36 17.51 21.88
CA LYS A 231 -8.04 17.95 22.36
C LYS A 231 -8.08 19.43 22.70
N GLU A 232 -7.76 19.76 23.94
CA GLU A 232 -7.53 21.15 24.35
C GLU A 232 -6.12 21.61 23.99
N ILE A 233 -6.02 22.75 23.31
CA ILE A 233 -4.77 23.45 22.98
C ILE A 233 -5.00 24.93 23.28
N GLU A 234 -4.17 25.51 24.15
CA GLU A 234 -4.27 26.93 24.55
C GLU A 234 -5.69 27.34 24.99
N GLY A 235 -6.34 26.51 25.80
CA GLY A 235 -7.71 26.77 26.30
C GLY A 235 -8.83 26.60 25.26
N THR A 236 -8.51 26.23 24.02
CA THR A 236 -9.48 25.94 22.96
C THR A 236 -9.61 24.44 22.73
N THR A 237 -10.83 23.92 22.77
CA THR A 237 -11.11 22.50 22.52
C THR A 237 -11.35 22.23 21.03
N TYR A 238 -10.50 21.38 20.46
CA TYR A 238 -10.60 20.91 19.09
C TYR A 238 -11.21 19.50 19.04
N PRO A 239 -12.38 19.32 18.39
CA PRO A 239 -13.21 18.13 18.59
C PRO A 239 -12.64 16.86 17.96
N TYR A 240 -11.90 16.98 16.86
CA TYR A 240 -11.37 15.83 16.12
C TYR A 240 -10.22 16.22 15.21
N GLY A 241 -9.28 15.31 15.00
CA GLY A 241 -8.24 15.47 14.01
C GLY A 241 -7.12 14.46 14.14
N VAL A 242 -6.01 14.76 13.49
CA VAL A 242 -4.78 13.98 13.54
C VAL A 242 -3.60 14.83 13.99
N LYS A 243 -2.68 14.24 14.73
CA LYS A 243 -1.38 14.79 15.04
C LYS A 243 -0.33 14.08 14.20
N ILE A 244 0.46 14.85 13.46
CA ILE A 244 1.58 14.42 12.63
C ILE A 244 2.86 14.81 13.36
N MET A 245 3.76 13.86 13.54
CA MET A 245 5.00 14.06 14.30
C MET A 245 6.11 13.16 13.77
N ASP A 246 7.32 13.34 14.28
CA ASP A 246 8.45 12.46 14.00
C ASP A 246 8.48 11.26 14.96
N VAL A 247 9.09 10.14 14.56
CA VAL A 247 9.23 8.94 15.40
C VAL A 247 9.93 9.20 16.72
N SER A 248 10.72 10.28 16.85
CA SER A 248 11.32 10.66 18.14
C SER A 248 10.29 10.99 19.22
N PHE A 249 9.02 11.20 18.86
CA PHE A 249 7.92 11.45 19.79
C PHE A 249 7.25 10.16 20.30
N LEU A 250 7.62 9.00 19.75
CA LEU A 250 7.17 7.75 20.32
C LEU A 250 7.87 7.55 21.68
N PRO A 251 7.13 7.25 22.76
CA PRO A 251 7.71 6.92 24.06
C PRO A 251 8.57 5.65 24.00
#